data_AF-A0A1Q6Z095-F1
#
_entry.id   AF-A0A1Q6Z095-F1
#
_cell.length_a   1.000
_cell.length_b   1.000
_cell.length_c   1.000
_cell.angle_alpha   90.00
_cell.angle_beta   90.00
_cell.angle_gamma   90.00
#
_symmetry.space_group_name_H-M   'P 1'
#
loop_
_entity.id
_entity.type
_entity.pdbx_description
1 polymer ?
#
loop_
_entity_poly.entity_id
_entity_poly.type
_entity_poly.pdbx_seq_one_letter_code
_entity_poly.pdbx_strand_id
1 'polypeptide(L)'
;MKTAQPTRILILGGGFGGVHTALALEKRLAGELREGTVELGLVSRENYMVFQPMLPEVISGSIGLLDTITPIRRLCPATNLYTRTIEKIDLERRCVSVAAGFGSQHRNLPFDHLVIALGNVTSFAGQHGLGEHALPFKYLGDALAVRNRLIHTLEEADIERDPEMRRTLLTFVVAGGGFSGVEAVAEINDFVRAAAGSYRNLPKAEIRVILLHAGPLILPELPPSLAEFAQRLLMKRGVEIRLNTRLAGATAEAALLAGGDRIATRTLVSTVPSMPNPLVAMLDCKKDRGRIVVDESLELPDHPRVWAAGDCAFITDAKSKEPAPPTAQHATREARCVAENIVASLRGRPRRAFSFNALGKMGSLGHHSAVAEVFGLKISGFLAWWLWRTVYLMKLPGLDRKIRVATDWTLDLILRPDIVQLKTDKPVGIRREHFEPGQVVFREGDRGDWLYVVVDGEVEVLKTIPDRGETCLRTLGPGECFGEIALVSDRPRSATVRSLGNVNLLAVDREAFQALFSNLPPLRGFFEQLIDMRNR
;
A
#
# COMPACT_ATOMS: atom_id res chain seq x y z
N MET A 1 -51.92 -0.58 1.21
CA MET A 1 -51.00 -0.99 2.29
C MET A 1 -49.78 -0.07 2.22
N LYS A 2 -49.42 0.60 3.33
CA LYS A 2 -48.48 1.74 3.30
C LYS A 2 -47.10 1.34 2.80
N THR A 3 -46.73 1.94 1.67
CA THR A 3 -45.44 2.04 0.99
C THR A 3 -44.43 2.82 1.86
N ALA A 4 -44.01 2.26 2.99
CA ALA A 4 -42.89 2.84 3.75
C ALA A 4 -41.58 2.57 2.99
N GLN A 5 -40.76 3.60 2.77
CA GLN A 5 -39.43 3.38 2.20
C GLN A 5 -38.60 2.50 3.16
N PRO A 6 -37.78 1.58 2.63
CA PRO A 6 -36.93 0.74 3.45
C PRO A 6 -35.95 1.59 4.27
N THR A 7 -35.64 1.15 5.48
CA THR A 7 -34.57 1.74 6.29
C THR A 7 -33.22 1.42 5.65
N ARG A 8 -32.45 2.44 5.31
CA ARG A 8 -31.17 2.30 4.59
C ARG A 8 -29.99 2.27 5.55
N ILE A 9 -29.22 1.19 5.50
CA ILE A 9 -27.98 1.03 6.27
C ILE A 9 -26.81 1.02 5.29
N LEU A 10 -26.01 2.07 5.30
CA LEU A 10 -24.88 2.24 4.39
C LEU A 10 -23.55 2.01 5.13
N ILE A 11 -22.68 1.20 4.54
CA ILE A 11 -21.37 0.84 5.09
C ILE A 11 -20.28 1.34 4.14
N LEU A 12 -19.28 2.04 4.68
CA LEU A 12 -18.17 2.59 3.91
C LEU A 12 -16.89 1.82 4.21
N GLY A 13 -16.38 1.08 3.22
CA GLY A 13 -15.13 0.33 3.29
C GLY A 13 -15.31 -1.19 3.11
N GLY A 14 -14.56 -1.79 2.19
CA GLY A 14 -14.55 -3.24 1.91
C GLY A 14 -13.53 -4.05 2.72
N GLY A 15 -13.03 -3.52 3.85
CA GLY A 15 -12.08 -4.20 4.73
C GLY A 15 -12.75 -5.00 5.86
N PHE A 16 -11.97 -5.41 6.86
CA PHE A 16 -12.46 -6.18 8.01
C PHE A 16 -13.65 -5.50 8.72
N GLY A 17 -13.55 -4.21 9.04
CA GLY A 17 -14.63 -3.49 9.72
C GLY A 17 -15.95 -3.49 8.93
N GLY A 18 -15.91 -3.11 7.65
CA GLY A 18 -17.13 -2.98 6.85
C GLY A 18 -17.74 -4.31 6.43
N VAL A 19 -16.93 -5.24 5.91
CA VAL A 19 -17.42 -6.54 5.43
C VAL A 19 -17.97 -7.38 6.57
N HIS A 20 -17.30 -7.42 7.73
CA HIS A 20 -17.85 -8.16 8.88
C HIS A 20 -19.09 -7.48 9.48
N THR A 21 -19.25 -6.16 9.32
CA THR A 21 -20.48 -5.46 9.73
C THR A 21 -21.64 -5.89 8.82
N ALA A 22 -21.44 -5.87 7.50
CA ALA A 22 -22.42 -6.34 6.53
C ALA A 22 -22.82 -7.80 6.80
N LEU A 23 -21.83 -8.69 6.96
CA LEU A 23 -22.03 -10.11 7.26
C LEU A 23 -22.88 -10.32 8.52
N ALA A 24 -22.59 -9.55 9.57
CA ALA A 24 -23.32 -9.64 10.84
C ALA A 24 -24.75 -9.07 10.72
N LEU A 25 -24.94 -7.99 9.96
CA LEU A 25 -26.26 -7.42 9.70
C LEU A 25 -27.13 -8.34 8.85
N GLU A 26 -26.62 -8.94 7.78
CA GLU A 26 -27.35 -9.90 6.95
C GLU A 26 -27.91 -11.06 7.78
N LYS A 27 -27.08 -11.60 8.69
CA LYS A 27 -27.51 -12.69 9.57
C LYS A 27 -28.60 -12.26 10.56
N ARG A 28 -28.55 -11.02 11.04
CA ARG A 28 -29.43 -10.53 12.13
C ARG A 28 -30.73 -9.91 11.64
N LEU A 29 -30.72 -9.39 10.42
CA LEU A 29 -31.83 -8.72 9.76
C LEU A 29 -32.37 -9.55 8.58
N ALA A 30 -32.14 -10.86 8.58
CA ALA A 30 -32.51 -11.74 7.48
C ALA A 30 -34.02 -11.72 7.16
N GLY A 31 -34.89 -11.46 8.15
CA GLY A 31 -36.33 -11.30 7.94
C GLY A 31 -36.64 -9.96 7.28
N GLU A 32 -36.14 -8.88 7.88
CA GLU A 32 -36.34 -7.50 7.42
C GLU A 32 -35.78 -7.27 6.00
N LEU A 33 -34.68 -7.94 5.64
CA LEU A 33 -34.11 -7.92 4.29
C LEU A 33 -34.98 -8.65 3.26
N ARG A 34 -35.59 -9.78 3.64
CA ARG A 34 -36.50 -10.51 2.73
C ARG A 34 -37.81 -9.76 2.52
N GLU A 35 -38.30 -9.10 3.56
CA GLU A 35 -39.52 -8.28 3.50
C GLU A 35 -39.29 -6.95 2.78
N GLY A 36 -38.03 -6.56 2.54
CA GLY A 36 -37.69 -5.28 1.93
C GLY A 36 -37.97 -4.08 2.83
N THR A 37 -38.00 -4.27 4.15
CA THR A 37 -38.16 -3.18 5.14
C THR A 37 -36.82 -2.57 5.53
N VAL A 38 -35.71 -3.28 5.28
CA VAL A 38 -34.33 -2.80 5.43
C VAL A 38 -33.56 -3.02 4.13
N GLU A 39 -32.72 -2.06 3.76
CA GLU A 39 -31.77 -2.15 2.65
C GLU A 39 -30.34 -1.99 3.17
N LEU A 40 -29.45 -2.93 2.82
CA LEU A 40 -28.03 -2.85 3.13
C LEU A 40 -27.23 -2.41 1.89
N GLY A 41 -26.38 -1.40 2.07
CA GLY A 41 -25.41 -0.96 1.07
C GLY A 41 -23.99 -1.02 1.60
N LEU A 42 -23.04 -1.48 0.77
CA LEU A 42 -21.60 -1.40 1.06
C LEU A 42 -20.88 -0.70 -0.08
N VAL A 43 -20.16 0.38 0.22
CA VAL A 43 -19.33 1.12 -0.74
C VAL A 43 -17.87 0.74 -0.54
N SER A 44 -17.21 0.33 -1.62
CA SER A 44 -15.79 -0.03 -1.61
C SER A 44 -15.16 0.27 -2.97
N ARG A 45 -13.88 0.63 -3.02
CA ARG A 45 -13.15 0.75 -4.29
C ARG A 45 -12.98 -0.60 -4.97
N GLU A 46 -12.76 -1.64 -4.16
CA GLU A 46 -12.55 -3.01 -4.59
C GLU A 46 -13.83 -3.84 -4.44
N ASN A 47 -14.02 -4.84 -5.30
CA ASN A 47 -15.12 -5.81 -5.18
C ASN A 47 -14.75 -7.03 -4.32
N TYR A 48 -13.57 -7.04 -3.72
CA TYR A 48 -13.02 -8.10 -2.87
C TYR A 48 -12.54 -7.54 -1.53
N MET A 49 -12.48 -8.41 -0.53
CA MET A 49 -11.84 -8.18 0.75
C MET A 49 -10.46 -8.84 0.74
N VAL A 50 -9.42 -8.10 1.14
CA VAL A 50 -8.06 -8.64 1.32
C VAL A 50 -7.92 -9.21 2.73
N PHE A 51 -7.44 -10.44 2.82
CA PHE A 51 -7.03 -11.06 4.07
C PHE A 51 -5.59 -10.62 4.41
N GLN A 52 -5.47 -9.40 4.94
CA GLN A 52 -4.20 -8.72 5.21
C GLN A 52 -3.14 -9.58 5.92
N PRO A 53 -3.45 -10.45 6.90
CA PRO A 53 -2.42 -11.24 7.58
C PRO A 53 -1.62 -12.18 6.68
N MET A 54 -2.15 -12.54 5.50
CA MET A 54 -1.48 -13.44 4.55
C MET A 54 -0.93 -12.69 3.32
N LEU A 55 -1.09 -11.37 3.27
CA LEU A 55 -0.60 -10.55 2.16
C LEU A 55 0.93 -10.60 1.99
N PRO A 56 1.76 -10.65 3.05
CA PRO A 56 3.22 -10.79 2.91
C PRO A 56 3.66 -12.01 2.08
N GLU A 57 2.98 -13.15 2.20
CA GLU A 57 3.33 -14.39 1.48
C GLU A 57 3.13 -14.29 -0.04
N VAL A 58 2.44 -13.25 -0.52
CA VAL A 58 2.35 -12.95 -1.96
C VAL A 58 3.70 -12.46 -2.50
N ILE A 59 4.55 -11.84 -1.65
CA ILE A 59 5.86 -11.33 -2.07
C ILE A 59 6.77 -12.50 -2.46
N SER A 60 6.83 -13.53 -1.63
CA SER A 60 7.62 -14.73 -1.84
C SER A 60 7.01 -15.71 -2.84
N GLY A 61 5.70 -15.61 -3.08
CA GLY A 61 4.97 -16.51 -3.95
C GLY A 61 4.57 -17.82 -3.27
N SER A 62 4.72 -17.94 -1.94
CA SER A 62 4.25 -19.09 -1.16
C SER A 62 2.73 -19.23 -1.17
N ILE A 63 2.02 -18.14 -1.48
CA ILE A 63 0.58 -18.11 -1.72
C ILE A 63 0.29 -17.32 -2.99
N GLY A 64 -0.65 -17.82 -3.80
CA GLY A 64 -1.11 -17.10 -4.99
C GLY A 64 -1.73 -15.73 -4.68
N LEU A 65 -1.65 -14.79 -5.63
CA LEU A 65 -2.26 -13.47 -5.51
C LEU A 65 -3.76 -13.55 -5.20
N LEU A 66 -4.45 -14.41 -5.97
CA LEU A 66 -5.87 -14.63 -5.80
C LEU A 66 -6.17 -15.26 -4.45
N ASP A 67 -5.18 -15.89 -3.79
CA ASP A 67 -5.27 -16.65 -2.55
C ASP A 67 -5.35 -15.84 -1.25
N THR A 68 -5.18 -14.53 -1.37
CA THR A 68 -5.38 -13.60 -0.25
C THR A 68 -6.67 -12.77 -0.32
N ILE A 69 -7.44 -12.86 -1.41
CA ILE A 69 -8.68 -12.08 -1.61
C ILE A 69 -9.99 -12.87 -1.72
N THR A 70 -11.08 -12.37 -1.11
CA THR A 70 -12.40 -13.00 -1.21
C THR A 70 -13.44 -12.03 -1.79
N PRO A 71 -14.22 -12.42 -2.82
CA PRO A 71 -15.25 -11.55 -3.38
C PRO A 71 -16.29 -11.13 -2.32
N ILE A 72 -16.51 -9.81 -2.17
CA ILE A 72 -17.47 -9.29 -1.17
C ILE A 72 -18.88 -9.80 -1.49
N ARG A 73 -19.26 -9.92 -2.77
CA ARG A 73 -20.55 -10.47 -3.20
C ARG A 73 -20.81 -11.89 -2.73
N ARG A 74 -19.75 -12.69 -2.56
CA ARG A 74 -19.85 -14.06 -2.04
C ARG A 74 -20.03 -14.05 -0.52
N LEU A 75 -19.37 -13.13 0.16
CA LEU A 75 -19.45 -12.98 1.61
C LEU A 75 -20.81 -12.41 2.03
N CYS A 76 -21.28 -11.38 1.35
CA CYS A 76 -22.48 -10.61 1.69
C CYS A 76 -23.46 -10.61 0.49
N PRO A 77 -24.14 -11.74 0.21
CA PRO A 77 -25.02 -11.88 -0.95
C PRO A 77 -26.31 -11.03 -0.88
N ALA A 78 -26.73 -10.59 0.31
CA ALA A 78 -27.93 -9.76 0.50
C ALA A 78 -27.61 -8.26 0.63
N THR A 79 -26.35 -7.87 0.43
CA THR A 79 -25.88 -6.49 0.53
C THR A 79 -25.61 -5.90 -0.85
N ASN A 80 -26.17 -4.72 -1.11
CA ASN A 80 -25.93 -3.97 -2.34
C ASN A 80 -24.48 -3.45 -2.36
N LEU A 81 -23.62 -4.08 -3.15
CA LEU A 81 -22.22 -3.67 -3.30
C LEU A 81 -22.08 -2.57 -4.37
N TYR A 82 -21.64 -1.39 -3.93
CA TYR A 82 -21.27 -0.25 -4.77
C TYR A 82 -19.75 -0.19 -4.91
N THR A 83 -19.22 -0.72 -6.02
CA THR A 83 -17.78 -0.65 -6.32
C THR A 83 -17.42 0.73 -6.87
N ARG A 84 -17.20 1.71 -5.99
CA ARG A 84 -16.92 3.12 -6.32
C ARG A 84 -16.01 3.77 -5.30
N THR A 85 -15.30 4.80 -5.73
CA THR A 85 -14.59 5.73 -4.84
C THR A 85 -15.59 6.64 -4.14
N ILE A 86 -15.45 6.82 -2.83
CA ILE A 86 -16.22 7.80 -2.06
C ILE A 86 -15.54 9.16 -2.22
N GLU A 87 -16.31 10.19 -2.55
CA GLU A 87 -15.79 11.54 -2.77
C GLU A 87 -16.13 12.46 -1.59
N LYS A 88 -17.35 12.33 -1.04
CA LYS A 88 -17.82 13.14 0.07
C LYS A 88 -18.76 12.35 0.98
N ILE A 89 -18.63 12.58 2.29
CA ILE A 89 -19.55 12.09 3.31
C ILE A 89 -20.20 13.32 3.96
N ASP A 90 -21.51 13.44 3.84
CA ASP A 90 -22.29 14.56 4.38
C ASP A 90 -23.18 14.04 5.51
N LEU A 91 -22.76 14.28 6.75
CA LEU A 91 -23.44 13.76 7.95
C LEU A 91 -24.74 14.53 8.24
N GLU A 92 -24.80 15.82 7.91
CA GLU A 92 -25.98 16.66 8.10
C GLU A 92 -27.09 16.28 7.12
N ARG A 93 -26.75 16.19 5.82
CA ARG A 93 -27.71 15.79 4.77
C ARG A 93 -27.96 14.28 4.73
N ARG A 94 -27.25 13.51 5.56
CA ARG A 94 -27.29 12.04 5.62
C ARG A 94 -27.14 11.38 4.26
N CYS A 95 -26.08 11.77 3.54
CA CYS A 95 -25.81 11.30 2.20
C CYS A 95 -24.31 11.09 1.96
N VAL A 96 -23.97 10.08 1.15
CA VAL A 96 -22.61 9.83 0.67
C VAL A 96 -22.57 9.99 -0.84
N SER A 97 -21.69 10.84 -1.33
CA SER A 97 -21.43 11.02 -2.76
C SER A 97 -20.32 10.07 -3.21
N VAL A 98 -20.60 9.30 -4.25
CA VAL A 98 -19.65 8.37 -4.85
C VAL A 98 -19.39 8.72 -6.31
N ALA A 99 -18.15 8.46 -6.74
CA ALA A 99 -17.69 8.72 -8.08
C ALA A 99 -18.58 8.06 -9.15
N ALA A 100 -18.62 8.69 -10.31
CA ALA A 100 -19.30 8.13 -11.46
C ALA A 100 -18.66 6.80 -11.90
N GLY A 101 -19.45 5.93 -12.53
CA GLY A 101 -18.94 4.69 -13.13
C GLY A 101 -18.41 4.93 -14.54
N PHE A 102 -18.77 4.04 -15.47
CA PHE A 102 -18.57 4.29 -16.91
C PHE A 102 -19.45 5.40 -17.49
N GLY A 103 -20.44 5.88 -16.71
CA GLY A 103 -21.22 7.07 -17.04
C GLY A 103 -20.62 8.33 -16.43
N SER A 104 -21.23 9.48 -16.70
CA SER A 104 -20.76 10.80 -16.23
C SER A 104 -21.40 11.28 -14.93
N GLN A 105 -22.40 10.55 -14.41
CA GLN A 105 -23.16 11.00 -13.23
C GLN A 105 -22.58 10.44 -11.94
N HIS A 106 -22.23 11.36 -11.04
CA HIS A 106 -22.00 11.06 -9.63
C HIS A 106 -23.29 10.52 -9.01
N ARG A 107 -23.15 9.60 -8.05
CA ARG A 107 -24.31 9.00 -7.38
C ARG A 107 -24.32 9.38 -5.91
N ASN A 108 -25.48 9.82 -5.45
CA ASN A 108 -25.73 10.15 -4.05
C ASN A 108 -26.46 8.98 -3.38
N LEU A 109 -25.90 8.49 -2.29
CA LEU A 109 -26.41 7.36 -1.52
C LEU A 109 -26.93 7.87 -0.17
N PRO A 110 -28.26 8.05 -0.01
CA PRO A 110 -28.84 8.44 1.27
C PRO A 110 -28.77 7.30 2.28
N PHE A 111 -28.72 7.62 3.57
CA PHE A 111 -28.68 6.63 4.64
C PHE A 111 -29.53 7.04 5.84
N ASP A 112 -30.06 6.04 6.56
CA ASP A 112 -30.66 6.21 7.90
C ASP A 112 -29.66 5.82 9.00
N HIS A 113 -28.83 4.82 8.70
CA HIS A 113 -27.67 4.41 9.48
C HIS A 113 -26.42 4.41 8.61
N LEU A 114 -25.31 4.96 9.10
CA LEU A 114 -24.02 4.98 8.40
C LEU A 114 -22.95 4.28 9.24
N VAL A 115 -22.18 3.37 8.64
CA VAL A 115 -21.00 2.76 9.26
C VAL A 115 -19.75 3.20 8.50
N ILE A 116 -18.86 3.91 9.19
CA ILE A 116 -17.58 4.38 8.66
C ILE A 116 -16.49 3.39 9.04
N ALA A 117 -16.03 2.59 8.08
CA ALA A 117 -15.01 1.56 8.25
C ALA A 117 -13.90 1.69 7.17
N LEU A 118 -13.46 2.94 6.95
CA LEU A 118 -12.53 3.33 5.90
C LEU A 118 -11.06 2.98 6.20
N GLY A 119 -10.78 2.54 7.42
CA GLY A 119 -9.44 2.22 7.89
C GLY A 119 -8.49 3.42 7.83
N ASN A 120 -7.20 3.12 7.75
CA ASN A 120 -6.12 4.08 7.53
C ASN A 120 -5.56 3.91 6.10
N VAL A 121 -4.67 4.82 5.69
CA VAL A 121 -3.96 4.76 4.40
C VAL A 121 -2.45 4.79 4.64
N THR A 122 -1.68 4.32 3.66
CA THR A 122 -0.25 4.62 3.60
C THR A 122 -0.10 5.87 2.74
N SER A 123 0.59 6.89 3.26
CA SER A 123 0.78 8.14 2.52
C SER A 123 2.20 8.64 2.73
N PHE A 124 2.87 8.95 1.63
CA PHE A 124 4.18 9.60 1.62
C PHE A 124 4.06 11.13 1.50
N ALA A 125 2.85 11.68 1.63
CA ALA A 125 2.63 13.11 1.54
C ALA A 125 3.47 13.86 2.59
N GLY A 126 4.21 14.88 2.15
CA GLY A 126 5.11 15.65 3.00
C GLY A 126 6.42 14.94 3.35
N GLN A 127 6.73 13.80 2.72
CA GLN A 127 8.00 13.10 2.88
C GLN A 127 8.85 13.16 1.61
N HIS A 128 10.11 13.56 1.77
CA HIS A 128 11.00 13.91 0.68
C HIS A 128 11.35 12.68 -0.16
N GLY A 129 10.88 12.65 -1.42
CA GLY A 129 11.18 11.60 -2.41
C GLY A 129 10.61 10.21 -2.12
N LEU A 130 9.90 10.00 -1.01
CA LEU A 130 9.32 8.68 -0.70
C LEU A 130 8.12 8.36 -1.59
N GLY A 131 7.36 9.36 -2.04
CA GLY A 131 6.27 9.20 -3.00
C GLY A 131 6.72 8.58 -4.32
N GLU A 132 7.92 8.96 -4.74
CA GLU A 132 8.50 8.67 -6.05
C GLU A 132 9.37 7.42 -6.01
N HIS A 133 10.02 7.13 -4.87
CA HIS A 133 11.09 6.14 -4.80
C HIS A 133 10.86 5.00 -3.80
N ALA A 134 9.84 5.08 -2.93
CA ALA A 134 9.48 3.99 -2.03
C ALA A 134 8.23 3.24 -2.51
N LEU A 135 8.25 1.93 -2.34
CA LEU A 135 7.10 1.06 -2.56
C LEU A 135 6.27 1.01 -1.26
N PRO A 136 4.98 1.39 -1.29
CA PRO A 136 4.10 1.14 -0.16
C PRO A 136 3.88 -0.37 0.00
N PHE A 137 3.39 -0.79 1.16
CA PHE A 137 2.96 -2.17 1.37
C PHE A 137 1.74 -2.24 2.27
N LYS A 138 0.55 -2.24 1.65
CA LYS A 138 -0.75 -2.28 2.34
C LYS A 138 -1.84 -3.01 1.54
N TYR A 139 -1.86 -2.83 0.23
CA TYR A 139 -2.86 -3.36 -0.68
C TYR A 139 -2.33 -4.55 -1.49
N LEU A 140 -3.23 -5.27 -2.15
CA LEU A 140 -2.87 -6.40 -3.02
C LEU A 140 -1.91 -5.98 -4.14
N GLY A 141 -2.18 -4.84 -4.78
CA GLY A 141 -1.33 -4.28 -5.83
C GLY A 141 0.07 -3.94 -5.34
N ASP A 142 0.21 -3.50 -4.08
CA ASP A 142 1.50 -3.19 -3.47
C ASP A 142 2.36 -4.46 -3.35
N ALA A 143 1.79 -5.57 -2.91
CA ALA A 143 2.51 -6.85 -2.79
C ALA A 143 3.02 -7.33 -4.15
N LEU A 144 2.20 -7.20 -5.19
CA LEU A 144 2.60 -7.51 -6.56
C LEU A 144 3.71 -6.57 -7.06
N ALA A 145 3.61 -5.27 -6.79
CA ALA A 145 4.61 -4.27 -7.16
C ALA A 145 5.96 -4.54 -6.48
N VAL A 146 5.95 -4.90 -5.18
CA VAL A 146 7.14 -5.32 -4.46
C VAL A 146 7.75 -6.56 -5.11
N ARG A 147 6.98 -7.64 -5.31
CA ARG A 147 7.48 -8.86 -5.96
C ARG A 147 8.10 -8.58 -7.33
N ASN A 148 7.40 -7.83 -8.18
CA ASN A 148 7.89 -7.46 -9.50
C ASN A 148 9.17 -6.61 -9.45
N ARG A 149 9.30 -5.70 -8.47
CA ARG A 149 10.53 -4.93 -8.26
C ARG A 149 11.68 -5.84 -7.86
N LEU A 150 11.46 -6.79 -6.95
CA LEU A 150 12.50 -7.74 -6.53
C LEU A 150 13.04 -8.53 -7.72
N ILE A 151 12.15 -9.14 -8.51
CA ILE A 151 12.52 -9.91 -9.70
C ILE A 151 13.29 -9.01 -10.68
N HIS A 152 12.74 -7.85 -11.03
CA HIS A 152 13.40 -6.92 -11.94
C HIS A 152 14.81 -6.54 -11.48
N THR A 153 14.98 -6.31 -10.18
CA THR A 153 16.28 -5.91 -9.63
C THR A 153 17.28 -7.07 -9.66
N LEU A 154 16.82 -8.31 -9.51
CA LEU A 154 17.64 -9.51 -9.68
C LEU A 154 18.04 -9.74 -11.16
N GLU A 155 17.11 -9.55 -12.10
CA GLU A 155 17.39 -9.60 -13.54
C GLU A 155 18.49 -8.60 -13.94
N GLU A 156 18.35 -7.33 -13.52
CA GLU A 156 19.34 -6.29 -13.80
C GLU A 156 20.69 -6.61 -13.13
N ALA A 157 20.68 -7.10 -11.89
CA ALA A 157 21.90 -7.44 -11.17
C ALA A 157 22.67 -8.63 -11.79
N ASP A 158 21.99 -9.56 -12.46
CA ASP A 158 22.63 -10.74 -13.08
C ASP A 158 23.46 -10.37 -14.33
N ILE A 159 23.12 -9.27 -14.99
CA ILE A 159 23.82 -8.76 -16.17
C ILE A 159 24.73 -7.55 -15.88
N GLU A 160 24.64 -6.98 -14.66
CA GLU A 160 25.43 -5.83 -14.24
C GLU A 160 26.91 -6.19 -14.04
N ARG A 161 27.78 -5.35 -14.60
CA ARG A 161 29.25 -5.52 -14.59
C ARG A 161 29.92 -4.62 -13.56
N ASP A 162 29.33 -3.47 -13.24
CA ASP A 162 29.85 -2.59 -12.18
C ASP A 162 29.54 -3.19 -10.79
N PRO A 163 30.57 -3.56 -9.99
CA PRO A 163 30.37 -4.11 -8.66
C PRO A 163 29.60 -3.18 -7.71
N GLU A 164 29.77 -1.86 -7.83
CA GLU A 164 29.09 -0.91 -6.93
C GLU A 164 27.60 -0.78 -7.28
N MET A 165 27.26 -0.68 -8.57
CA MET A 165 25.87 -0.76 -9.01
C MET A 165 25.22 -2.10 -8.65
N ARG A 166 25.92 -3.23 -8.85
CA ARG A 166 25.40 -4.55 -8.48
C ARG A 166 25.11 -4.66 -6.99
N ARG A 167 26.00 -4.14 -6.11
CA ARG A 167 25.74 -4.06 -4.66
C ARG A 167 24.52 -3.22 -4.33
N THR A 168 24.32 -2.11 -5.05
CA THR A 168 23.15 -1.24 -4.89
C THR A 168 21.85 -1.93 -5.30
N LEU A 169 21.88 -2.70 -6.40
CA LEU A 169 20.75 -3.53 -6.83
C LEU A 169 20.45 -4.65 -5.82
N LEU A 170 21.48 -5.30 -5.28
CA LEU A 170 21.33 -6.41 -4.31
C LEU A 170 21.13 -5.96 -2.86
N THR A 171 20.95 -4.66 -2.61
CA THR A 171 20.60 -4.13 -1.29
C THR A 171 19.11 -3.78 -1.27
N PHE A 172 18.34 -4.47 -0.42
CA PHE A 172 16.89 -4.29 -0.26
C PHE A 172 16.60 -3.66 1.10
N VAL A 173 15.86 -2.55 1.13
CA VAL A 173 15.56 -1.82 2.38
C VAL A 173 14.08 -1.86 2.68
N VAL A 174 13.72 -2.22 3.91
CA VAL A 174 12.35 -2.16 4.43
C VAL A 174 12.32 -1.20 5.61
N ALA A 175 11.41 -0.23 5.59
CA ALA A 175 11.21 0.71 6.69
C ALA A 175 9.90 0.43 7.44
N GLY A 176 10.01 0.36 8.77
CA GLY A 176 8.93 0.08 9.70
C GLY A 176 9.07 -1.31 10.34
N GLY A 177 9.23 -1.34 11.65
CA GLY A 177 9.49 -2.57 12.42
C GLY A 177 8.26 -3.14 13.12
N GLY A 178 7.03 -2.73 12.75
CA GLY A 178 5.80 -3.38 13.21
C GLY A 178 5.52 -4.66 12.42
N PHE A 179 4.37 -5.31 12.67
CA PHE A 179 4.01 -6.59 12.02
C PHE A 179 4.21 -6.58 10.49
N SER A 180 3.62 -5.62 9.78
CA SER A 180 3.68 -5.60 8.31
C SER A 180 5.09 -5.49 7.75
N GLY A 181 5.97 -4.68 8.37
CA GLY A 181 7.33 -4.50 7.87
C GLY A 181 8.25 -5.65 8.26
N VAL A 182 8.02 -6.27 9.42
CA VAL A 182 8.73 -7.49 9.84
C VAL A 182 8.34 -8.69 8.98
N GLU A 183 7.05 -8.85 8.66
CA GLU A 183 6.60 -9.90 7.75
C GLU A 183 7.12 -9.63 6.32
N ALA A 184 7.01 -8.40 5.82
CA ALA A 184 7.53 -8.04 4.50
C ALA A 184 9.04 -8.28 4.38
N VAL A 185 9.86 -7.87 5.34
CA VAL A 185 11.32 -8.06 5.27
C VAL A 185 11.71 -9.54 5.35
N ALA A 186 10.94 -10.35 6.10
CA ALA A 186 11.16 -11.79 6.16
C ALA A 186 10.87 -12.45 4.80
N GLU A 187 9.72 -12.16 4.20
CA GLU A 187 9.32 -12.71 2.91
C GLU A 187 10.24 -12.22 1.77
N ILE A 188 10.67 -10.95 1.80
CA ILE A 188 11.68 -10.42 0.87
C ILE A 188 12.99 -11.19 1.02
N ASN A 189 13.50 -11.37 2.25
CA ASN A 189 14.75 -12.08 2.50
C ASN A 189 14.72 -13.52 2.00
N ASP A 190 13.63 -14.23 2.26
CA ASP A 190 13.47 -15.61 1.82
C ASP A 190 13.38 -15.67 0.29
N PHE A 191 12.59 -14.79 -0.32
CA PHE A 191 12.42 -14.73 -1.77
C PHE A 191 13.74 -14.47 -2.50
N VAL A 192 14.43 -13.37 -2.20
CA VAL A 192 15.62 -12.96 -2.97
C VAL A 192 16.76 -13.97 -2.84
N ARG A 193 16.92 -14.59 -1.66
CA ARG A 193 17.97 -15.59 -1.41
C ARG A 193 17.66 -16.93 -2.10
N ALA A 194 16.38 -17.32 -2.15
CA ALA A 194 15.94 -18.50 -2.89
C ALA A 194 16.03 -18.27 -4.41
N ALA A 195 15.48 -17.15 -4.90
CA ALA A 195 15.47 -16.77 -6.31
C ALA A 195 16.87 -16.62 -6.89
N ALA A 196 17.84 -16.11 -6.12
CA ALA A 196 19.24 -16.01 -6.53
C ALA A 196 19.86 -17.35 -6.99
N GLY A 197 19.30 -18.50 -6.60
CA GLY A 197 19.73 -19.82 -7.10
C GLY A 197 19.36 -20.10 -8.56
N SER A 198 18.46 -19.31 -9.15
CA SER A 198 18.05 -19.40 -10.56
C SER A 198 18.86 -18.50 -11.50
N TYR A 199 19.65 -17.57 -10.93
CA TYR A 199 20.48 -16.62 -11.67
C TYR A 199 21.93 -17.10 -11.74
N ARG A 200 22.59 -16.93 -12.89
CA ARG A 200 23.90 -17.54 -13.16
C ARG A 200 25.05 -16.78 -12.51
N ASN A 201 24.96 -15.45 -12.50
CA ASN A 201 26.06 -14.55 -12.16
C ASN A 201 25.87 -13.87 -10.80
N LEU A 202 24.74 -14.12 -10.10
CA LEU A 202 24.44 -13.49 -8.82
C LEU A 202 25.16 -14.14 -7.63
N PRO A 203 26.06 -13.43 -6.94
CA PRO A 203 26.67 -13.92 -5.71
C PRO A 203 25.71 -13.73 -4.52
N LYS A 204 25.21 -14.84 -3.96
CA LYS A 204 24.31 -14.83 -2.79
C LYS A 204 24.85 -14.09 -1.57
N ALA A 205 26.17 -13.99 -1.44
CA ALA A 205 26.84 -13.28 -0.36
C ALA A 205 26.73 -11.75 -0.46
N GLU A 206 26.47 -11.19 -1.66
CA GLU A 206 26.28 -9.74 -1.83
C GLU A 206 24.84 -9.30 -1.52
N ILE A 207 23.91 -10.24 -1.33
CA ILE A 207 22.51 -9.93 -1.00
C ILE A 207 22.40 -9.41 0.43
N ARG A 208 21.97 -8.16 0.55
CA ARG A 208 21.74 -7.46 1.81
C ARG A 208 20.27 -7.08 1.93
N VAL A 209 19.65 -7.46 3.04
CA VAL A 209 18.26 -7.13 3.33
C VAL A 209 18.23 -6.41 4.67
N ILE A 210 17.79 -5.15 4.65
CA ILE A 210 17.93 -4.22 5.78
C ILE A 210 16.55 -3.83 6.29
N LEU A 211 16.28 -4.04 7.58
CA LEU A 211 15.10 -3.52 8.27
C LEU A 211 15.46 -2.27 9.08
N LEU A 212 14.83 -1.15 8.76
CA LEU A 212 14.96 0.10 9.52
C LEU A 212 13.80 0.25 10.49
N HIS A 213 14.10 0.50 11.77
CA HIS A 213 13.08 0.79 12.77
C HIS A 213 13.50 1.95 13.68
N ALA A 214 12.55 2.88 13.91
CA ALA A 214 12.80 4.07 14.72
C ALA A 214 12.87 3.78 16.23
N GLY A 215 12.34 2.66 16.69
CA GLY A 215 12.38 2.24 18.10
C GLY A 215 13.55 1.31 18.43
N PRO A 216 13.71 0.97 19.72
CA PRO A 216 14.78 0.10 20.20
C PRO A 216 14.49 -1.40 20.00
N LEU A 217 13.28 -1.77 19.57
CA LEU A 217 12.88 -3.17 19.39
C LEU A 217 11.82 -3.28 18.30
N ILE A 218 11.94 -4.28 17.43
CA ILE A 218 10.90 -4.60 16.44
C ILE A 218 9.68 -5.25 17.10
N LEU A 219 8.54 -5.28 16.41
CA LEU A 219 7.26 -5.78 16.92
C LEU A 219 6.95 -5.23 18.33
N PRO A 220 6.94 -3.89 18.52
CA PRO A 220 6.69 -3.28 19.83
C PRO A 220 5.31 -3.66 20.40
N GLU A 221 4.42 -4.20 19.57
CA GLU A 221 3.11 -4.71 19.96
C GLU A 221 3.18 -6.07 20.68
N LEU A 222 4.30 -6.80 20.59
CA LEU A 222 4.51 -8.09 21.25
C LEU A 222 5.21 -7.92 22.61
N PRO A 223 5.07 -8.90 23.53
CA PRO A 223 5.90 -8.95 24.73
C PRO A 223 7.40 -8.90 24.37
N PRO A 224 8.24 -8.16 25.12
CA PRO A 224 9.65 -7.94 24.79
C PRO A 224 10.44 -9.22 24.47
N SER A 225 10.22 -10.29 25.25
CA SER A 225 10.89 -11.58 25.03
C SER A 225 10.61 -12.22 23.66
N LEU A 226 9.39 -12.04 23.12
CA LEU A 226 9.01 -12.56 21.80
C LEU A 226 9.59 -11.69 20.68
N ALA A 227 9.56 -10.38 20.87
CA ALA A 227 10.18 -9.42 19.95
C ALA A 227 11.70 -9.61 19.85
N GLU A 228 12.40 -9.82 20.97
CA GLU A 228 13.83 -10.16 21.01
C GLU A 228 14.14 -11.50 20.34
N PHE A 229 13.25 -12.50 20.50
CA PHE A 229 13.38 -13.76 19.78
C PHE A 229 13.25 -13.55 18.27
N ALA A 230 12.23 -12.81 17.82
CA ALA A 230 12.02 -12.50 16.41
C ALA A 230 13.23 -11.77 15.81
N GLN A 231 13.75 -10.76 16.52
CA GLN A 231 14.93 -10.01 16.12
C GLN A 231 16.15 -10.93 15.93
N ARG A 232 16.46 -11.76 16.94
CA ARG A 232 17.59 -12.71 16.86
C ARG A 232 17.42 -13.71 15.72
N LEU A 233 16.21 -14.21 15.49
CA LEU A 233 15.93 -15.15 14.42
C LEU A 233 16.16 -14.52 13.03
N LEU A 234 15.63 -13.32 12.80
CA LEU A 234 15.79 -12.60 11.53
C LEU A 234 17.26 -12.23 11.27
N MET A 235 17.98 -11.78 12.29
CA MET A 235 19.42 -11.51 12.18
C MET A 235 20.21 -12.79 11.84
N LYS A 236 19.88 -13.92 12.47
CA LYS A 236 20.48 -15.23 12.15
C LYS A 236 20.20 -15.66 10.71
N ARG A 237 19.09 -15.20 10.12
CA ARG A 237 18.68 -15.47 8.73
C ARG A 237 19.26 -14.48 7.71
N GLY A 238 20.13 -13.57 8.14
CA GLY A 238 20.81 -12.62 7.27
C GLY A 238 20.05 -11.32 7.00
N VAL A 239 19.07 -10.97 7.86
CA VAL A 239 18.46 -9.63 7.85
C VAL A 239 19.29 -8.70 8.74
N GLU A 240 19.75 -7.58 8.18
CA GLU A 240 20.41 -6.51 8.91
C GLU A 240 19.35 -5.61 9.57
N ILE A 241 19.28 -5.58 10.90
CA ILE A 241 18.30 -4.76 11.61
C ILE A 241 18.98 -3.51 12.17
N ARG A 242 18.53 -2.33 11.73
CA ARG A 242 18.97 -1.03 12.26
C ARG A 242 17.87 -0.40 13.11
N LEU A 243 18.03 -0.52 14.42
CA LEU A 243 17.16 0.06 15.44
C LEU A 243 17.49 1.52 15.68
N ASN A 244 16.59 2.25 16.33
CA ASN A 244 16.72 3.70 16.59
C ASN A 244 17.06 4.50 15.32
N THR A 245 16.68 3.99 14.16
CA THR A 245 17.06 4.53 12.85
C THR A 245 15.79 4.88 12.09
N ARG A 246 15.59 6.17 11.84
CA ARG A 246 14.42 6.69 11.13
C ARG A 246 14.75 6.99 9.68
N LEU A 247 13.90 6.53 8.77
CA LEU A 247 13.90 6.95 7.37
C LEU A 247 13.41 8.40 7.29
N ALA A 248 14.18 9.27 6.65
CA ALA A 248 13.88 10.69 6.46
C ALA A 248 13.37 11.00 5.05
N GLY A 249 13.85 10.25 4.05
CA GLY A 249 13.46 10.44 2.66
C GLY A 249 14.04 9.35 1.75
N ALA A 250 13.88 9.52 0.46
CA ALA A 250 14.50 8.65 -0.54
C ALA A 250 14.87 9.41 -1.81
N THR A 251 15.78 8.83 -2.57
CA THR A 251 16.13 9.21 -3.94
C THR A 251 16.02 7.97 -4.81
N ALA A 252 16.16 8.13 -6.13
CA ALA A 252 16.19 7.00 -7.07
C ALA A 252 17.30 5.96 -6.80
N GLU A 253 18.26 6.28 -5.93
CA GLU A 253 19.47 5.47 -5.70
C GLU A 253 19.72 5.15 -4.22
N ALA A 254 18.98 5.76 -3.28
CA ALA A 254 19.26 5.60 -1.87
C ALA A 254 18.07 5.90 -0.95
N ALA A 255 18.03 5.19 0.18
CA ALA A 255 17.25 5.54 1.36
C ALA A 255 18.04 6.56 2.21
N LEU A 256 17.40 7.69 2.55
CA LEU A 256 18.00 8.77 3.34
C LEU A 256 17.58 8.62 4.81
N LEU A 257 18.55 8.61 5.73
CA LEU A 257 18.30 8.43 7.15
C LEU A 257 18.31 9.77 7.88
N ALA A 258 17.54 9.87 8.97
CA ALA A 258 17.46 11.10 9.78
C ALA A 258 18.79 11.52 10.43
N GLY A 259 19.74 10.59 10.57
CA GLY A 259 21.10 10.87 11.05
C GLY A 259 22.05 11.44 9.99
N GLY A 260 21.60 11.64 8.75
CA GLY A 260 22.42 12.10 7.62
C GLY A 260 23.02 10.96 6.78
N ASP A 261 23.06 9.74 7.31
CA ASP A 261 23.51 8.55 6.61
C ASP A 261 22.62 8.20 5.40
N ARG A 262 23.23 7.56 4.40
CA ARG A 262 22.55 7.09 3.18
C ARG A 262 22.79 5.61 2.99
N ILE A 263 21.76 4.87 2.58
CA ILE A 263 21.86 3.45 2.20
C ILE A 263 21.57 3.37 0.70
N ALA A 264 22.58 3.04 -0.10
CA ALA A 264 22.41 2.82 -1.53
C ALA A 264 21.48 1.62 -1.78
N THR A 265 20.40 1.83 -2.53
CA THR A 265 19.42 0.80 -2.86
C THR A 265 18.56 1.23 -4.06
N ARG A 266 18.17 0.26 -4.89
CA ARG A 266 17.10 0.44 -5.90
C ARG A 266 15.73 -0.06 -5.43
N THR A 267 15.65 -0.66 -4.24
CA THR A 267 14.43 -1.23 -3.68
C THR A 267 14.24 -0.78 -2.23
N LEU A 268 13.37 0.20 -2.05
CA LEU A 268 12.92 0.68 -0.75
C LEU A 268 11.44 0.36 -0.59
N VAL A 269 11.09 -0.46 0.40
CA VAL A 269 9.71 -0.74 0.81
C VAL A 269 9.44 0.03 2.09
N SER A 270 8.33 0.77 2.15
CA SER A 270 7.93 1.44 3.38
C SER A 270 6.53 1.03 3.82
N THR A 271 6.46 0.61 5.09
CA THR A 271 5.19 0.36 5.79
C THR A 271 4.76 1.57 6.64
N VAL A 272 5.51 2.68 6.55
CA VAL A 272 5.30 3.91 7.33
C VAL A 272 5.37 5.16 6.44
N PRO A 273 4.60 6.22 6.77
CA PRO A 273 3.64 6.33 7.85
C PRO A 273 2.26 5.82 7.45
N SER A 274 1.55 5.26 8.43
CA SER A 274 0.10 5.12 8.31
C SER A 274 -0.56 6.44 8.71
N MET A 275 -1.37 6.99 7.82
CA MET A 275 -2.11 8.23 8.02
C MET A 275 -3.61 7.95 8.12
N PRO A 276 -4.37 8.82 8.82
CA PRO A 276 -5.83 8.82 8.72
C PRO A 276 -6.28 8.87 7.26
N ASN A 277 -7.38 8.19 6.96
CA ASN A 277 -8.00 8.31 5.65
C ASN A 277 -8.39 9.78 5.38
N PRO A 278 -8.07 10.39 4.22
CA PRO A 278 -8.39 11.79 3.93
C PRO A 278 -9.88 12.13 4.09
N LEU A 279 -10.78 11.20 3.74
CA LEU A 279 -12.22 11.38 3.96
C LEU A 279 -12.55 11.49 5.44
N VAL A 280 -11.89 10.71 6.29
CA VAL A 280 -12.05 10.77 7.75
C VAL A 280 -11.51 12.09 8.30
N ALA A 281 -10.36 12.55 7.80
CA ALA A 281 -9.77 13.83 8.21
C ALA A 281 -10.72 15.01 7.93
N MET A 282 -11.42 14.99 6.79
CA MET A 282 -12.35 16.05 6.36
C MET A 282 -13.74 16.02 7.05
N LEU A 283 -14.10 14.93 7.75
CA LEU A 283 -15.41 14.83 8.42
C LEU A 283 -15.54 15.87 9.54
N ASP A 284 -16.70 16.51 9.67
CA ASP A 284 -16.96 17.38 10.81
C ASP A 284 -17.44 16.57 12.03
N CYS A 285 -16.48 16.00 12.74
CA CYS A 285 -16.68 15.27 13.98
C CYS A 285 -15.42 15.30 14.84
N LYS A 286 -15.60 15.01 16.13
CA LYS A 286 -14.49 14.90 17.09
C LYS A 286 -13.53 13.79 16.69
N LYS A 287 -12.22 14.11 16.70
CA LYS A 287 -11.15 13.16 16.38
C LYS A 287 -10.07 13.18 17.46
N ASP A 288 -9.44 12.03 17.67
CA ASP A 288 -8.23 11.89 18.49
C ASP A 288 -7.18 11.09 17.71
N ARG A 289 -5.96 11.62 17.64
CA ARG A 289 -4.85 11.11 16.79
C ARG A 289 -5.31 10.83 15.35
N GLY A 290 -6.18 11.69 14.82
CA GLY A 290 -6.73 11.59 13.46
C GLY A 290 -7.80 10.51 13.25
N ARG A 291 -8.25 9.82 14.31
CA ARG A 291 -9.32 8.81 14.26
C ARG A 291 -10.61 9.35 14.84
N ILE A 292 -11.76 8.90 14.35
CA ILE A 292 -13.10 9.33 14.78
C ILE A 292 -13.35 8.88 16.23
N VAL A 293 -13.61 9.80 17.15
CA VAL A 293 -13.97 9.45 18.52
C VAL A 293 -15.39 8.92 18.55
N VAL A 294 -15.56 7.73 19.14
CA VAL A 294 -16.87 7.10 19.32
C VAL A 294 -17.16 6.85 20.80
N ASP A 295 -18.44 6.70 21.13
CA ASP A 295 -18.87 6.28 22.45
C ASP A 295 -18.62 4.78 22.71
N GLU A 296 -18.97 4.29 23.91
CA GLU A 296 -18.79 2.87 24.25
C GLU A 296 -19.62 1.93 23.35
N SER A 297 -20.69 2.43 22.71
CA SER A 297 -21.51 1.69 21.75
C SER A 297 -21.02 1.76 20.30
N LEU A 298 -19.90 2.46 20.07
CA LEU A 298 -19.28 2.71 18.77
C LEU A 298 -20.05 3.71 17.88
N GLU A 299 -20.96 4.50 18.47
CA GLU A 299 -21.66 5.61 17.80
C GLU A 299 -20.85 6.90 17.91
N LEU A 300 -20.98 7.80 16.93
CA LEU A 300 -20.45 9.15 17.04
C LEU A 300 -21.33 9.96 18.01
N PRO A 301 -20.77 10.57 19.07
CA PRO A 301 -21.57 11.26 20.10
C PRO A 301 -22.49 12.37 19.55
N ASP A 302 -22.02 13.14 18.57
CA ASP A 302 -22.74 14.28 18.01
C ASP A 302 -23.58 13.92 16.76
N HIS A 303 -23.49 12.67 16.29
CA HIS A 303 -24.11 12.21 15.04
C HIS A 303 -24.87 10.89 15.25
N PRO A 304 -26.11 10.95 15.75
CA PRO A 304 -26.88 9.75 16.05
C PRO A 304 -27.15 8.92 14.79
N ARG A 305 -27.04 7.61 14.93
CA ARG A 305 -27.08 6.56 13.89
C ARG A 305 -25.88 6.55 12.94
N VAL A 306 -24.82 7.28 13.26
CA VAL A 306 -23.52 7.18 12.58
C VAL A 306 -22.54 6.43 13.48
N TRP A 307 -21.91 5.40 12.94
CA TRP A 307 -21.05 4.46 13.65
C TRP A 307 -19.67 4.45 13.01
N ALA A 308 -18.62 4.13 13.77
CA ALA A 308 -17.29 3.91 13.21
C ALA A 308 -16.61 2.67 13.81
N ALA A 309 -15.85 1.94 12.99
CA ALA A 309 -15.14 0.73 13.39
C ALA A 309 -13.83 0.54 12.62
N GLY A 310 -12.91 -0.23 13.19
CA GLY A 310 -11.57 -0.47 12.65
C GLY A 310 -10.66 0.75 12.79
N ASP A 311 -9.58 0.76 12.00
CA ASP A 311 -8.47 1.71 12.19
C ASP A 311 -8.83 3.20 12.03
N CYS A 312 -9.99 3.53 11.45
CA CYS A 312 -10.47 4.91 11.38
C CYS A 312 -11.14 5.41 12.66
N ALA A 313 -11.43 4.53 13.61
CA ALA A 313 -12.12 4.87 14.87
C ALA A 313 -11.15 4.87 16.06
N PHE A 314 -11.33 5.83 16.95
CA PHE A 314 -10.73 5.85 18.27
C PHE A 314 -11.72 5.23 19.24
N ILE A 315 -11.53 3.94 19.54
CA ILE A 315 -12.42 3.15 20.37
C ILE A 315 -11.73 2.93 21.71
N THR A 316 -12.44 3.20 22.80
CA THR A 316 -11.96 2.85 24.15
C THR A 316 -12.64 1.55 24.57
N ASP A 317 -11.87 0.53 24.89
CA ASP A 317 -12.42 -0.74 25.34
C ASP A 317 -13.07 -0.57 26.72
N ALA A 318 -14.33 -0.99 26.86
CA ALA A 318 -15.09 -0.75 28.09
C ALA A 318 -14.52 -1.51 29.30
N LYS A 319 -13.76 -2.59 29.08
CA LYS A 319 -13.19 -3.44 30.13
C LYS A 319 -11.77 -2.99 30.51
N SER A 320 -10.87 -2.78 29.55
CA SER A 320 -9.50 -2.34 29.86
C SER A 320 -9.39 -0.83 30.10
N LYS A 321 -10.36 -0.05 29.61
CA LYS A 321 -10.31 1.43 29.57
C LYS A 321 -9.13 1.99 28.76
N GLU A 322 -8.51 1.15 27.94
CA GLU A 322 -7.44 1.53 27.02
C GLU A 322 -7.96 1.65 25.59
N PRO A 323 -7.30 2.43 24.72
CA PRO A 323 -7.62 2.48 23.30
C PRO A 323 -7.47 1.11 22.64
N ALA A 324 -8.48 0.68 21.88
CA ALA A 324 -8.43 -0.54 21.09
C ALA A 324 -7.31 -0.44 20.02
N PRO A 325 -6.44 -1.46 19.90
CA PRO A 325 -5.37 -1.47 18.93
C PRO A 325 -5.88 -1.69 17.49
N PRO A 326 -5.25 -1.06 16.48
CA PRO A 326 -5.65 -1.14 15.07
C PRO A 326 -5.27 -2.51 14.48
N THR A 327 -6.10 -3.52 14.73
CA THR A 327 -5.83 -4.90 14.29
C THR A 327 -7.08 -5.51 13.68
N ALA A 328 -6.89 -6.43 12.73
CA ALA A 328 -8.01 -7.16 12.12
C ALA A 328 -8.90 -7.88 13.14
N GLN A 329 -8.31 -8.40 14.24
CA GLN A 329 -9.09 -9.06 15.31
C GLN A 329 -10.07 -8.09 16.00
N HIS A 330 -9.62 -6.87 16.29
CA HIS A 330 -10.45 -5.84 16.90
C HIS A 330 -11.49 -5.36 15.89
N ALA A 331 -11.08 -5.03 14.66
CA ALA A 331 -11.99 -4.60 13.60
C ALA A 331 -13.16 -5.59 13.35
N THR A 332 -12.91 -6.90 13.33
CA THR A 332 -13.98 -7.91 13.18
C THR A 332 -14.93 -7.94 14.40
N ARG A 333 -14.43 -7.68 15.61
CA ARG A 333 -15.22 -7.69 16.85
C ARG A 333 -16.02 -6.41 17.00
N GLU A 334 -15.42 -5.28 16.70
CA GLU A 334 -16.05 -3.96 16.63
C GLU A 334 -17.18 -3.98 15.61
N ALA A 335 -16.93 -4.52 14.40
CA ALA A 335 -17.95 -4.70 13.36
C ALA A 335 -19.18 -5.47 13.84
N ARG A 336 -18.96 -6.55 14.60
CA ARG A 336 -20.07 -7.31 15.20
C ARG A 336 -20.82 -6.51 16.25
N CYS A 337 -20.12 -5.72 17.07
CA CYS A 337 -20.76 -4.85 18.06
C CYS A 337 -21.58 -3.75 17.39
N VAL A 338 -21.04 -3.09 16.36
CA VAL A 338 -21.77 -2.11 15.55
C VAL A 338 -23.05 -2.72 14.98
N ALA A 339 -22.97 -3.90 14.37
CA ALA A 339 -24.14 -4.59 13.84
C ALA A 339 -25.18 -4.92 14.92
N GLU A 340 -24.75 -5.36 16.10
CA GLU A 340 -25.64 -5.61 17.25
C GLU A 340 -26.32 -4.33 17.74
N ASN A 341 -25.60 -3.20 17.78
CA ASN A 341 -26.12 -1.92 18.23
C ASN A 341 -27.05 -1.24 17.20
N ILE A 342 -26.79 -1.41 15.91
CA ILE A 342 -27.71 -1.01 14.84
C ILE A 342 -29.03 -1.79 14.97
N VAL A 343 -28.97 -3.11 15.10
CA VAL A 343 -30.15 -3.96 15.29
C VAL A 343 -30.91 -3.59 16.57
N ALA A 344 -30.20 -3.30 17.67
CA ALA A 344 -30.81 -2.84 18.90
C ALA A 344 -31.53 -1.49 18.71
N SER A 345 -30.90 -0.55 17.99
CA SER A 345 -31.49 0.75 17.67
C SER A 345 -32.75 0.62 16.82
N LEU A 346 -32.77 -0.27 15.83
CA LEU A 346 -33.96 -0.52 14.98
C LEU A 346 -35.12 -1.13 15.77
N ARG A 347 -34.80 -1.95 16.78
CA ARG A 347 -35.78 -2.69 17.59
C ARG A 347 -36.11 -2.01 18.92
N GLY A 348 -35.64 -0.77 19.15
CA GLY A 348 -35.86 -0.03 20.40
C GLY A 348 -35.28 -0.70 21.64
N ARG A 349 -34.19 -1.46 21.50
CA ARG A 349 -33.51 -2.19 22.59
C ARG A 349 -32.28 -1.41 23.08
N PRO A 350 -31.83 -1.63 24.33
CA PRO A 350 -30.60 -1.02 24.82
C PRO A 350 -29.39 -1.48 24.00
N ARG A 351 -28.46 -0.54 23.77
CA ARG A 351 -27.20 -0.78 23.08
C ARG A 351 -26.18 -1.37 24.04
N ARG A 352 -25.19 -2.07 23.48
CA ARG A 352 -24.13 -2.75 24.23
C ARG A 352 -22.81 -2.00 24.07
N ALA A 353 -22.07 -1.90 25.17
CA ALA A 353 -20.70 -1.41 25.17
C ALA A 353 -19.73 -2.42 24.52
N PHE A 354 -18.79 -1.91 23.73
CA PHE A 354 -17.72 -2.72 23.15
C PHE A 354 -16.71 -3.13 24.22
N SER A 355 -16.44 -4.43 24.29
CA SER A 355 -15.41 -5.00 25.14
C SER A 355 -14.84 -6.24 24.46
N PHE A 356 -13.53 -6.36 24.38
CA PHE A 356 -12.87 -7.50 23.75
C PHE A 356 -11.58 -7.88 24.47
N ASN A 357 -11.47 -9.16 24.83
CA ASN A 357 -10.18 -9.74 25.22
C ASN A 357 -9.58 -10.43 23.99
N ALA A 358 -8.47 -9.91 23.49
CA ALA A 358 -7.73 -10.56 22.43
C ALA A 358 -7.27 -11.96 22.88
N LEU A 359 -7.47 -12.96 22.03
CA LEU A 359 -7.11 -14.37 22.32
C LEU A 359 -5.60 -14.61 22.20
N GLY A 360 -4.89 -13.68 21.57
CA GLY A 360 -3.47 -13.80 21.29
C GLY A 360 -3.01 -12.93 20.12
N LYS A 361 -1.69 -12.81 19.96
CA LYS A 361 -1.01 -12.10 18.88
C LYS A 361 -0.08 -13.07 18.17
N MET A 362 -0.03 -13.03 16.85
CA MET A 362 0.86 -13.88 16.07
C MET A 362 1.41 -13.10 14.88
N GLY A 363 2.63 -13.40 14.46
CA GLY A 363 3.27 -12.80 13.28
C GLY A 363 4.18 -13.81 12.60
N SER A 364 4.15 -13.84 11.27
CA SER A 364 5.08 -14.67 10.48
C SER A 364 6.49 -14.06 10.50
N LEU A 365 7.51 -14.91 10.45
CA LEU A 365 8.92 -14.52 10.37
C LEU A 365 9.62 -15.16 9.16
N GLY A 366 8.85 -15.61 8.17
CA GLY A 366 9.33 -16.35 7.00
C GLY A 366 9.84 -17.75 7.33
N HIS A 367 10.28 -18.49 6.31
CA HIS A 367 11.02 -19.77 6.35
C HIS A 367 10.55 -20.72 7.46
N HIS A 368 9.25 -21.03 7.44
CA HIS A 368 8.60 -21.92 8.40
C HIS A 368 8.75 -21.52 9.87
N SER A 369 8.78 -20.22 10.18
CA SER A 369 8.87 -19.72 11.54
C SER A 369 7.92 -18.55 11.79
N ALA A 370 7.39 -18.50 13.01
CA ALA A 370 6.52 -17.45 13.47
C ALA A 370 6.76 -17.20 14.97
N VAL A 371 6.14 -16.13 15.47
CA VAL A 371 5.99 -15.87 16.90
C VAL A 371 4.50 -15.81 17.23
N ALA A 372 4.13 -16.42 18.35
CA ALA A 372 2.76 -16.47 18.80
C ALA A 372 2.69 -16.31 20.33
N GLU A 373 1.76 -15.47 20.78
CA GLU A 373 1.29 -15.43 22.15
C GLU A 373 -0.17 -15.84 22.14
N VAL A 374 -0.52 -16.95 22.79
CA VAL A 374 -1.89 -17.49 22.82
C VAL A 374 -2.26 -17.82 24.25
N PHE A 375 -3.31 -17.21 24.78
CA PHE A 375 -3.69 -17.32 26.21
C PHE A 375 -2.52 -17.08 27.19
N GLY A 376 -1.59 -16.18 26.86
CA GLY A 376 -0.39 -15.89 27.66
C GLY A 376 0.77 -16.87 27.49
N LEU A 377 0.57 -17.98 26.77
CA LEU A 377 1.65 -18.90 26.40
C LEU A 377 2.42 -18.35 25.20
N LYS A 378 3.75 -18.27 25.34
CA LYS A 378 4.68 -17.79 24.31
C LYS A 378 5.21 -18.98 23.53
N ILE A 379 4.92 -19.03 22.24
CA ILE A 379 5.33 -20.11 21.32
C ILE A 379 6.14 -19.46 20.18
N SER A 380 7.20 -20.11 19.74
CA SER A 380 8.07 -19.58 18.69
C SER A 380 8.62 -20.66 17.76
N GLY A 381 9.09 -20.25 16.58
CA GLY A 381 9.71 -21.14 15.60
C GLY A 381 8.69 -21.97 14.81
N PHE A 382 9.04 -23.21 14.49
CA PHE A 382 8.23 -24.09 13.63
C PHE A 382 6.84 -24.40 14.20
N LEU A 383 6.74 -24.67 15.52
CA LEU A 383 5.45 -24.94 16.16
C LEU A 383 4.52 -23.71 16.11
N ALA A 384 5.07 -22.51 16.33
CA ALA A 384 4.31 -21.28 16.19
C ALA A 384 3.86 -21.07 14.73
N TRP A 385 4.71 -21.40 13.76
CA TRP A 385 4.39 -21.29 12.33
C TRP A 385 3.29 -22.27 11.91
N TRP A 386 3.33 -23.51 12.38
CA TRP A 386 2.27 -24.48 12.10
C TRP A 386 0.94 -24.07 12.74
N LEU A 387 0.98 -23.56 13.98
CA LEU A 387 -0.19 -22.99 14.65
C LEU A 387 -0.75 -21.78 13.89
N TRP A 388 0.13 -20.89 13.44
CA TRP A 388 -0.21 -19.73 12.61
C TRP A 388 -0.95 -20.17 11.35
N ARG A 389 -0.38 -21.11 10.57
CA ARG A 389 -1.03 -21.65 9.35
C ARG A 389 -2.39 -22.24 9.65
N THR A 390 -2.50 -23.04 10.70
CA THR A 390 -3.76 -23.69 11.10
C THR A 390 -4.84 -22.65 11.46
N VAL A 391 -4.52 -21.66 12.30
CA VAL A 391 -5.49 -20.64 12.73
C VAL A 391 -5.94 -19.76 11.56
N TYR A 392 -5.02 -19.34 10.69
CA TYR A 392 -5.39 -18.50 9.55
C TYR A 392 -6.16 -19.26 8.49
N LEU A 393 -5.81 -20.54 8.23
CA LEU A 393 -6.61 -21.41 7.38
C LEU A 393 -8.05 -21.56 7.90
N MET A 394 -8.23 -21.71 9.21
CA MET A 394 -9.57 -21.79 9.80
C MET A 394 -10.36 -20.48 9.64
N LYS A 395 -9.68 -19.34 9.73
CA LYS A 395 -10.29 -17.99 9.63
C LYS A 395 -10.59 -17.55 8.20
N LEU A 396 -9.95 -18.14 7.19
CA LEU A 396 -10.25 -17.84 5.79
C LEU A 396 -11.72 -18.13 5.48
N PRO A 397 -12.44 -17.22 4.81
CA PRO A 397 -13.82 -17.46 4.43
C PRO A 397 -13.91 -18.33 3.17
N GLY A 398 -14.77 -19.35 3.21
CA GLY A 398 -15.02 -20.28 2.09
C GLY A 398 -14.16 -21.56 2.14
N LEU A 399 -14.75 -22.71 1.83
CA LEU A 399 -14.07 -24.02 1.85
C LEU A 399 -13.14 -24.20 0.63
N ASP A 400 -13.58 -23.74 -0.54
CA ASP A 400 -12.82 -23.74 -1.79
C ASP A 400 -11.46 -23.06 -1.58
N ARG A 401 -11.48 -21.94 -0.84
CA ARG A 401 -10.29 -21.18 -0.55
C ARG A 401 -9.33 -21.90 0.39
N LYS A 402 -9.86 -22.51 1.45
CA LYS A 402 -9.07 -23.27 2.41
C LYS A 402 -8.32 -24.41 1.71
N ILE A 403 -9.00 -25.12 0.81
CA ILE A 403 -8.37 -26.22 0.07
C ILE A 403 -7.22 -25.69 -0.79
N ARG A 404 -7.44 -24.62 -1.56
CA ARG A 404 -6.43 -24.04 -2.44
C ARG A 404 -5.19 -23.58 -1.69
N VAL A 405 -5.40 -22.76 -0.65
CA VAL A 405 -4.30 -22.34 0.24
C VAL A 405 -3.61 -23.55 0.82
N ALA A 406 -4.31 -24.53 1.41
CA ALA A 406 -3.65 -25.70 1.98
C ALA A 406 -2.77 -26.46 0.97
N THR A 407 -3.21 -26.55 -0.29
CA THR A 407 -2.44 -27.17 -1.39
C THR A 407 -1.20 -26.36 -1.73
N ASP A 408 -1.33 -25.06 -2.03
CA ASP A 408 -0.20 -24.19 -2.42
C ASP A 408 0.91 -24.24 -1.37
N TRP A 409 0.48 -24.18 -0.12
CA TRP A 409 1.28 -24.12 1.08
C TRP A 409 1.93 -25.47 1.40
N THR A 410 1.40 -26.56 0.86
CA THR A 410 2.02 -27.90 0.89
C THR A 410 3.03 -28.05 -0.25
N LEU A 411 2.72 -27.52 -1.44
CA LEU A 411 3.60 -27.53 -2.60
C LEU A 411 4.83 -26.65 -2.39
N ASP A 412 4.67 -25.49 -1.74
CA ASP A 412 5.75 -24.55 -1.37
C ASP A 412 6.86 -25.20 -0.52
N LEU A 413 6.55 -26.26 0.24
CA LEU A 413 7.55 -27.02 0.98
C LEU A 413 8.57 -27.75 0.08
N ILE A 414 8.22 -27.96 -1.19
CA ILE A 414 8.97 -28.80 -2.14
C ILE A 414 9.40 -27.99 -3.37
N LEU A 415 8.55 -27.08 -3.83
CA LEU A 415 8.76 -26.29 -5.04
C LEU A 415 9.63 -25.07 -4.77
N ARG A 416 10.36 -24.63 -5.80
CA ARG A 416 11.11 -23.36 -5.75
C ARG A 416 10.15 -22.20 -5.99
N PRO A 417 10.45 -21.00 -5.45
CA PRO A 417 9.67 -19.80 -5.76
C PRO A 417 9.61 -19.55 -7.26
N ASP A 418 8.42 -19.19 -7.74
CA ASP A 418 8.24 -18.73 -9.11
C ASP A 418 8.90 -17.34 -9.26
N ILE A 419 9.72 -17.16 -10.29
CA ILE A 419 10.42 -15.91 -10.62
C ILE A 419 9.81 -15.19 -11.83
N VAL A 420 8.65 -15.62 -12.32
CA VAL A 420 7.94 -14.94 -13.41
C VAL A 420 7.52 -13.54 -12.98
N GLN A 421 7.99 -12.54 -13.73
CA GLN A 421 7.56 -11.15 -13.58
C GLN A 421 6.23 -10.91 -14.30
N LEU A 422 5.21 -10.48 -13.56
CA LEU A 422 3.89 -10.18 -14.12
C LEU A 422 3.82 -8.70 -14.49
N LYS A 423 4.14 -8.35 -15.74
CA LYS A 423 3.93 -7.00 -16.26
C LYS A 423 2.43 -6.78 -16.52
N THR A 424 1.73 -6.26 -15.51
CA THR A 424 0.28 -6.01 -15.55
C THR A 424 -0.06 -4.53 -15.78
N ASP A 425 0.94 -3.66 -15.66
CA ASP A 425 0.79 -2.25 -16.01
C ASP A 425 0.66 -2.10 -17.53
N LYS A 426 -0.36 -1.38 -17.97
CA LYS A 426 -0.20 -0.60 -19.22
C LYS A 426 0.86 0.45 -18.90
N PRO A 427 1.87 0.68 -19.75
CA PRO A 427 2.85 1.72 -19.50
C PRO A 427 2.11 3.04 -19.27
N VAL A 428 2.05 3.48 -18.00
CA VAL A 428 1.60 4.82 -17.66
C VAL A 428 2.79 5.67 -18.01
N GLY A 429 2.81 6.14 -19.25
CA GLY A 429 3.93 6.92 -19.75
C GLY A 429 3.95 8.34 -19.23
N ILE A 430 3.53 8.58 -17.99
CA ILE A 430 3.66 9.86 -17.29
C ILE A 430 3.95 9.56 -15.81
N ARG A 431 5.07 10.05 -15.27
CA ARG A 431 5.44 9.96 -13.85
C ARG A 431 6.04 11.28 -13.35
N ARG A 432 6.10 11.46 -12.03
CA ARG A 432 6.83 12.58 -11.40
C ARG A 432 8.20 12.12 -10.93
N GLU A 433 9.20 12.98 -11.04
CA GLU A 433 10.56 12.73 -10.57
C GLU A 433 11.10 13.93 -9.81
N HIS A 434 11.88 13.67 -8.76
CA HIS A 434 12.52 14.70 -7.94
C HIS A 434 14.05 14.58 -8.05
N PHE A 435 14.73 15.73 -8.17
CA PHE A 435 16.18 15.82 -8.25
C PHE A 435 16.71 16.84 -7.23
N GLU A 436 17.69 16.42 -6.44
CA GLU A 436 18.45 17.28 -5.50
C GLU A 436 19.49 18.11 -6.26
N PRO A 437 19.96 19.26 -5.73
CA PRO A 437 20.88 20.16 -6.42
C PRO A 437 22.13 19.44 -6.95
N GLY A 438 22.44 19.65 -8.23
CA GLY A 438 23.61 19.08 -8.90
C GLY A 438 23.40 17.67 -9.46
N GLN A 439 22.24 17.03 -9.27
CA GLN A 439 21.94 15.73 -9.87
C GLN A 439 21.69 15.86 -11.38
N VAL A 440 22.30 14.94 -12.15
CA VAL A 440 22.14 14.85 -13.60
C VAL A 440 20.88 14.05 -13.94
N VAL A 441 19.98 14.64 -14.73
CA VAL A 441 18.74 14.01 -15.21
C VAL A 441 19.03 13.00 -16.32
N PHE A 442 19.85 13.40 -17.30
CA PHE A 442 20.44 12.53 -18.32
C PHE A 442 21.69 13.18 -18.90
N ARG A 443 22.53 12.38 -19.57
CA ARG A 443 23.79 12.82 -20.20
C ARG A 443 23.66 12.91 -21.70
N GLU A 444 24.47 13.78 -22.29
CA GLU A 444 24.72 13.79 -23.73
C GLU A 444 25.14 12.39 -24.20
N GLY A 445 24.55 11.89 -25.28
CA GLY A 445 24.78 10.54 -25.80
C GLY A 445 23.85 9.45 -25.25
N ASP A 446 23.09 9.72 -24.18
CA ASP A 446 22.10 8.75 -23.66
C ASP A 446 21.00 8.49 -24.70
N ARG A 447 20.30 7.36 -24.58
CA ARG A 447 19.09 7.12 -25.38
C ARG A 447 17.95 8.03 -24.91
N GLY A 448 17.18 8.55 -25.86
CA GLY A 448 15.99 9.32 -25.55
C GLY A 448 14.82 8.43 -25.14
N ASP A 449 14.58 8.20 -23.86
CA ASP A 449 13.46 7.33 -23.43
C ASP A 449 12.30 8.09 -22.76
N TRP A 450 12.54 9.35 -22.39
CA TRP A 450 11.60 10.20 -21.66
C TRP A 450 11.66 11.66 -22.13
N LEU A 451 10.52 12.34 -22.14
CA LEU A 451 10.37 13.79 -22.21
C LEU A 451 10.20 14.28 -20.78
N TYR A 452 10.83 15.40 -20.41
CA TYR A 452 10.64 15.98 -19.08
C TYR A 452 10.00 17.36 -19.21
N VAL A 453 9.10 17.70 -18.28
CA VAL A 453 8.53 19.04 -18.10
C VAL A 453 8.87 19.48 -16.69
N VAL A 454 9.47 20.67 -16.55
CA VAL A 454 9.79 21.24 -15.24
C VAL A 454 8.49 21.67 -14.58
N VAL A 455 8.19 21.11 -13.40
CA VAL A 455 7.02 21.47 -12.60
C VAL A 455 7.40 22.57 -11.60
N ASP A 456 8.59 22.44 -10.99
CA ASP A 456 9.12 23.35 -9.98
C ASP A 456 10.66 23.25 -9.96
N GLY A 457 11.36 24.34 -9.64
CA GLY A 457 12.84 24.43 -9.69
C GLY A 457 13.41 24.76 -11.08
N GLU A 458 14.74 24.65 -11.22
CA GLU A 458 15.47 24.97 -12.45
C GLU A 458 16.53 23.92 -12.81
N VAL A 459 16.66 23.64 -14.11
CA VAL A 459 17.71 22.78 -14.66
C VAL A 459 18.59 23.55 -15.64
N GLU A 460 19.87 23.21 -15.70
CA GLU A 460 20.79 23.67 -16.72
C GLU A 460 21.01 22.59 -17.79
N VAL A 461 21.06 23.02 -19.05
CA VAL A 461 21.34 22.20 -20.22
C VAL A 461 22.79 22.49 -20.64
N LEU A 462 23.64 21.47 -20.52
CA LEU A 462 25.08 21.54 -20.72
C LEU A 462 25.44 20.76 -21.99
N LYS A 463 26.30 21.33 -22.84
CA LYS A 463 26.85 20.63 -24.01
C LYS A 463 28.36 20.56 -23.94
N THR A 464 28.91 19.40 -24.30
CA THR A 464 30.35 19.21 -24.34
C THR A 464 30.88 19.72 -25.67
N ILE A 465 31.65 20.81 -25.64
CA ILE A 465 32.26 21.37 -26.85
C ILE A 465 33.75 20.99 -26.85
N PRO A 466 34.28 20.40 -27.95
CA PRO A 466 35.72 20.19 -28.10
C PRO A 466 36.49 21.50 -27.83
N ASP A 467 37.56 21.43 -27.04
CA ASP A 467 38.43 22.55 -26.62
C ASP A 467 37.87 23.56 -25.60
N ARG A 468 36.56 23.53 -25.26
CA ARG A 468 35.95 24.45 -24.26
C ARG A 468 35.34 23.78 -23.03
N GLY A 469 35.25 22.46 -23.03
CA GLY A 469 34.63 21.70 -21.94
C GLY A 469 33.10 21.83 -21.92
N GLU A 470 32.48 21.57 -20.77
CA GLU A 470 31.03 21.72 -20.59
C GLU A 470 30.63 23.19 -20.64
N THR A 471 29.78 23.55 -21.60
CA THR A 471 29.21 24.89 -21.73
C THR A 471 27.72 24.84 -21.45
N CYS A 472 27.23 25.68 -20.54
CA CYS A 472 25.80 25.85 -20.30
C CYS A 472 25.16 26.53 -21.51
N LEU A 473 24.31 25.81 -22.22
CA LEU A 473 23.54 26.33 -23.35
C LEU A 473 22.36 27.17 -22.86
N ARG A 474 21.67 26.70 -21.82
CA ARG A 474 20.42 27.31 -21.35
C ARG A 474 20.03 26.81 -19.96
N THR A 475 19.28 27.64 -19.24
CA THR A 475 18.56 27.28 -18.02
C THR A 475 17.07 27.18 -18.32
N LEU A 476 16.40 26.15 -17.78
CA LEU A 476 14.98 25.88 -17.97
C LEU A 476 14.26 25.91 -16.62
N GLY A 477 13.13 26.61 -16.58
CA GLY A 477 12.28 26.76 -15.39
C GLY A 477 10.87 26.16 -15.54
N PRO A 478 9.97 26.40 -14.57
CA PRO A 478 8.64 25.79 -14.55
C PRO A 478 7.82 26.01 -15.83
N GLY A 479 7.22 24.93 -16.33
CA GLY A 479 6.44 24.89 -17.58
C GLY A 479 7.27 24.57 -18.82
N GLU A 480 8.60 24.64 -18.75
CA GLU A 480 9.47 24.33 -19.88
C GLU A 480 9.77 22.83 -19.97
N CYS A 481 9.93 22.33 -21.20
CA CYS A 481 10.21 20.91 -21.47
C CYS A 481 11.59 20.68 -22.07
N PHE A 482 12.15 19.49 -21.85
CA PHE A 482 13.42 19.07 -22.41
C PHE A 482 13.48 17.57 -22.68
N GLY A 483 14.35 17.19 -23.62
CA GLY A 483 14.53 15.80 -24.05
C GLY A 483 13.65 15.39 -25.24
N GLU A 484 12.78 16.27 -25.73
CA GLU A 484 11.92 16.06 -26.89
C GLU A 484 12.70 15.74 -28.17
N ILE A 485 13.87 16.36 -28.36
CA ILE A 485 14.68 16.19 -29.58
C ILE A 485 14.99 14.71 -29.82
N ALA A 486 15.43 14.00 -28.78
CA ALA A 486 15.80 12.59 -28.88
C ALA A 486 14.60 11.67 -29.14
N LEU A 487 13.39 12.08 -28.74
CA LEU A 487 12.16 11.32 -28.97
C LEU A 487 11.58 11.55 -30.37
N VAL A 488 11.65 12.77 -30.88
CA VAL A 488 11.12 13.12 -32.21
C VAL A 488 12.09 12.71 -33.32
N SER A 489 13.39 12.95 -33.14
CA SER A 489 14.41 12.67 -34.17
C SER A 489 14.96 11.24 -34.13
N ASP A 490 14.60 10.46 -33.11
CA ASP A 490 15.15 9.12 -32.83
C ASP A 490 16.69 9.07 -32.77
N ARG A 491 17.30 10.16 -32.28
CA ARG A 491 18.75 10.29 -32.05
C ARG A 491 19.07 10.26 -30.56
N PRO A 492 20.33 9.97 -30.17
CA PRO A 492 20.79 10.13 -28.79
C PRO A 492 20.58 11.56 -28.25
N ARG A 493 20.56 11.72 -26.93
CA ARG A 493 20.47 13.02 -26.25
C ARG A 493 21.58 13.95 -26.73
N SER A 494 21.22 15.16 -27.14
CA SER A 494 22.14 16.14 -27.71
C SER A 494 22.88 16.99 -26.68
N ALA A 495 22.55 16.86 -25.39
CA ALA A 495 23.10 17.62 -24.28
C ALA A 495 22.89 16.86 -22.95
N THR A 496 23.68 17.19 -21.95
CA THR A 496 23.51 16.78 -20.55
C THR A 496 22.55 17.75 -19.87
N VAL A 497 21.66 17.27 -18.99
CA VAL A 497 20.78 18.13 -18.19
C VAL A 497 21.03 17.89 -16.71
N ARG A 498 21.27 18.94 -15.94
CA ARG A 498 21.58 18.89 -14.51
C ARG A 498 20.68 19.84 -13.73
N SER A 499 20.24 19.43 -12.54
CA SER A 499 19.48 20.28 -11.63
C SER A 499 20.36 21.35 -10.99
N LEU A 500 19.88 22.61 -10.94
CA LEU A 500 20.57 23.71 -10.26
C LEU A 500 20.19 23.80 -8.77
N GLY A 501 18.97 23.37 -8.44
CA GLY A 501 18.42 23.34 -7.10
C GLY A 501 17.58 22.08 -6.87
N ASN A 502 16.64 22.14 -5.93
CA ASN A 502 15.60 21.12 -5.82
C ASN A 502 14.64 21.26 -7.01
N VAL A 503 14.52 20.21 -7.82
CA VAL A 503 13.71 20.22 -9.04
C VAL A 503 12.68 19.10 -9.01
N ASN A 504 11.44 19.43 -9.34
CA ASN A 504 10.38 18.47 -9.59
C ASN A 504 10.05 18.45 -11.09
N LEU A 505 10.09 17.28 -11.70
CA LEU A 505 9.83 17.05 -13.12
C LEU A 505 8.60 16.17 -13.32
N LEU A 506 7.89 16.39 -14.41
CA LEU A 506 6.94 15.45 -14.98
C LEU A 506 7.61 14.75 -16.17
N ALA A 507 7.89 13.46 -16.05
CA ALA A 507 8.51 12.65 -17.08
C ALA A 507 7.43 11.90 -17.89
N VAL A 508 7.43 12.04 -19.20
CA VAL A 508 6.53 11.35 -20.14
C VAL A 508 7.35 10.33 -20.94
N ASP A 509 6.96 9.06 -20.94
CA ASP A 509 7.73 8.03 -21.66
C ASP A 509 7.60 8.16 -23.17
N ARG A 510 8.54 7.54 -23.89
CA ARG A 510 8.56 7.53 -25.35
C ARG A 510 7.26 7.02 -25.98
N GLU A 511 6.63 5.98 -25.43
CA GLU A 511 5.43 5.37 -26.01
C GLU A 511 4.21 6.29 -25.87
N ALA A 512 4.00 6.89 -24.70
CA ALA A 512 2.98 7.88 -24.45
C ALA A 512 3.22 9.16 -25.24
N PHE A 513 4.47 9.61 -25.35
CA PHE A 513 4.83 10.73 -26.21
C PHE A 513 4.51 10.43 -27.68
N GLN A 514 4.91 9.27 -28.20
CA GLN A 514 4.61 8.84 -29.57
C GLN A 514 3.10 8.66 -29.80
N ALA A 515 2.35 8.16 -28.81
CA ALA A 515 0.90 8.06 -28.88
C ALA A 515 0.23 9.44 -28.93
N LEU A 516 0.67 10.40 -28.12
CA LEU A 516 0.21 11.79 -28.19
C LEU A 516 0.57 12.41 -29.55
N PHE A 517 1.81 12.24 -30.00
CA PHE A 517 2.33 12.76 -31.25
C PHE A 517 1.64 12.16 -32.50
N SER A 518 1.19 10.90 -32.41
CA SER A 518 0.47 10.21 -33.48
C SER A 518 -1.01 10.59 -33.52
N ASN A 519 -1.63 10.84 -32.36
CA ASN A 519 -3.06 11.11 -32.25
C ASN A 519 -3.42 12.61 -32.22
N LEU A 520 -2.44 13.52 -32.06
CA LEU A 520 -2.66 14.98 -32.02
C LEU A 520 -1.72 15.73 -32.99
N PRO A 521 -2.08 15.84 -34.28
CA PRO A 521 -1.27 16.53 -35.31
C PRO A 521 -0.87 17.99 -34.98
N PRO A 522 -1.69 18.83 -34.31
CA PRO A 522 -1.24 20.17 -33.91
C PRO A 522 -0.06 20.17 -32.92
N LEU A 523 0.00 19.14 -32.08
CA LEU A 523 1.06 18.95 -31.08
C LEU A 523 2.40 18.60 -31.75
N ARG A 524 2.34 17.89 -32.89
CA ARG A 524 3.51 17.66 -33.75
C ARG A 524 4.09 18.98 -34.27
N GLY A 525 3.26 19.86 -34.82
CA GLY A 525 3.71 21.15 -35.33
C GLY A 525 4.36 22.03 -34.26
N PHE A 526 3.84 22.00 -33.03
CA PHE A 526 4.45 22.69 -31.88
C PHE A 526 5.86 22.16 -31.56
N PHE A 527 6.02 20.83 -31.47
CA PHE A 527 7.32 20.24 -31.15
C PHE A 527 8.34 20.38 -32.28
N GLU A 528 7.92 20.28 -33.54
CA GLU A 528 8.80 20.51 -34.70
C GLU A 528 9.32 21.96 -34.71
N GLN A 529 8.45 22.96 -34.50
CA GLN A 529 8.84 24.36 -34.38
C GLN A 529 9.79 24.59 -33.19
N LEU A 530 9.53 23.95 -32.06
CA LEU A 530 10.34 24.07 -30.85
C LEU A 530 11.73 23.46 -31.05
N ILE A 531 11.84 22.32 -31.77
CA ILE A 531 13.12 21.72 -32.15
C ILE A 531 13.88 22.63 -33.13
N ASP A 532 13.20 23.19 -34.13
CA ASP A 532 13.82 24.12 -35.08
C ASP A 532 14.35 25.39 -34.41
N MET A 533 13.65 25.91 -33.40
CA MET A 533 14.13 27.04 -32.60
C MET A 533 15.36 26.68 -31.74
N ARG A 534 15.48 25.42 -31.31
CA ARG A 534 16.58 24.95 -30.43
C ARG A 534 17.83 24.48 -31.20
N ASN A 535 17.68 24.17 -32.48
CA ASN A 535 18.78 23.80 -33.38
C ASN A 535 19.43 25.01 -34.07
N ARG A 536 18.84 26.19 -33.97
CA ARG A 536 19.43 27.49 -34.36
C ARG A 536 20.18 28.09 -33.18
#